data_AF-A0A093XYG3-F1
#
_entry.id   AF-A0A093XYG3-F1
#
_cell.length_a   1.000
_cell.length_b   1.000
_cell.length_c   1.000
_cell.angle_alpha   90.00
_cell.angle_beta   90.00
_cell.angle_gamma   90.00
#
_symmetry.space_group_name_H-M   'P 1'
#
loop_
_entity.id
_entity.type
_entity.pdbx_description
1 polymer ?
#
loop_
_entity_poly.entity_id
_entity_poly.type
_entity_poly.pdbx_seq_one_letter_code
_entity_poly.pdbx_strand_id
1 'polypeptide(L)'
;MPPTTPRGGLPVVAVVFARLIVEGEDRGVRPFLVPIGDGREMCKGIIAKALPPRTGTHPIDHALTLFNHVALPASALLGSLEKPQNEREHFFSTIHRVPAGTLFLSGAAIPALKVAIYNAAQFSMRRKVTGHDGKAMAVIKFRTQHLPILHAIAQYHVLQAFIVHAGTIFRNRETDPRVKHAVATAFKAVTIQSFQKSIKSLNEGCGWHGYYEHNQTLQTELEFRAAGTAEGDIRVLAIRLASELIIGRYEVPPPNDLSSPIAQHEAALMTEAKQHLMLIGGMHRSEEFNRNILPLSLPLIQAIGHRMALEAAKEANIDTKLINLYESGVIIDDSAWYTEQGGISRLAQKEVEAQAADALLPEMEKLVFNTGAALYSNAPMASEKVWNVFVSELETFSGEASFDTDVSARI
;
A
#
# COMPACT_ATOMS: atom_id res chain seq x y z
N MET A 1 15.23 2.99 -4.78
CA MET A 1 16.47 3.14 -5.57
C MET A 1 16.87 1.78 -6.11
N PRO A 2 17.36 1.66 -7.34
CA PRO A 2 17.78 0.36 -7.85
C PRO A 2 19.05 -0.13 -7.14
N PRO A 3 19.24 -1.45 -7.01
CA PRO A 3 20.51 -2.01 -6.57
C PRO A 3 21.54 -1.91 -7.70
N THR A 4 22.60 -1.12 -7.49
CA THR A 4 23.61 -0.81 -8.54
C THR A 4 25.02 -1.23 -8.15
N THR A 5 25.22 -1.87 -7.00
CA THR A 5 26.55 -2.33 -6.61
C THR A 5 26.86 -3.72 -7.19
N PRO A 6 28.15 -4.12 -7.23
CA PRO A 6 28.55 -5.44 -7.71
C PRO A 6 28.13 -6.61 -6.79
N ARG A 7 27.52 -6.36 -5.62
CA ARG A 7 27.14 -7.41 -4.65
C ARG A 7 26.26 -8.53 -5.23
N GLY A 8 25.47 -8.21 -6.24
CA GLY A 8 24.63 -9.19 -6.94
C GLY A 8 25.40 -10.16 -7.83
N GLY A 9 26.68 -9.91 -8.12
CA GLY A 9 27.50 -10.77 -8.98
C GLY A 9 27.10 -10.78 -10.46
N LEU A 10 26.18 -9.89 -10.86
CA LEU A 10 25.61 -9.83 -12.21
C LEU A 10 25.95 -8.50 -12.87
N PRO A 11 26.22 -8.47 -14.19
CA PRO A 11 26.31 -7.23 -14.95
C PRO A 11 25.06 -6.37 -14.76
N VAL A 12 25.24 -5.08 -14.53
CA VAL A 12 24.15 -4.14 -14.30
C VAL A 12 24.13 -3.09 -15.42
N VAL A 13 22.97 -2.89 -16.02
CA VAL A 13 22.65 -1.77 -16.91
C VAL A 13 21.48 -1.03 -16.31
N ALA A 14 21.52 0.30 -16.34
CA ALA A 14 20.46 1.15 -15.79
C ALA A 14 19.90 2.12 -16.83
N VAL A 15 18.64 2.51 -16.64
CA VAL A 15 18.07 3.69 -17.28
C VAL A 15 18.26 4.87 -16.33
N VAL A 16 19.18 5.77 -16.66
CA VAL A 16 19.53 6.95 -15.86
C VAL A 16 18.78 8.15 -16.41
N PHE A 17 18.02 8.84 -15.55
CA PHE A 17 17.35 10.09 -15.91
C PHE A 17 18.26 11.28 -15.60
N ALA A 18 18.59 12.08 -16.60
CA ALA A 18 19.47 13.26 -16.48
C ALA A 18 18.96 14.41 -17.35
N ARG A 19 19.36 15.66 -17.05
CA ARG A 19 19.06 16.81 -17.90
C ARG A 19 19.88 16.73 -19.19
N LEU A 20 19.22 16.79 -20.34
CA LEU A 20 19.87 16.80 -21.65
C LEU A 20 20.32 18.23 -21.97
N ILE A 21 21.63 18.45 -22.09
CA ILE A 21 22.22 19.71 -22.55
C ILE A 21 22.80 19.50 -23.95
N VAL A 22 22.38 20.30 -24.93
CA VAL A 22 22.90 20.26 -26.31
C VAL A 22 23.31 21.68 -26.69
N GLU A 23 24.58 21.86 -27.08
CA GLU A 23 25.12 23.19 -27.45
C GLU A 23 24.88 24.28 -26.37
N GLY A 24 24.92 23.87 -25.09
CA GLY A 24 24.65 24.75 -23.96
C GLY A 24 23.17 24.98 -23.64
N GLU A 25 22.26 24.48 -24.47
CA GLU A 25 20.81 24.58 -24.24
C GLU A 25 20.27 23.41 -23.43
N ASP A 26 19.49 23.72 -22.39
CA ASP A 26 18.74 22.73 -21.64
C ASP A 26 17.48 22.27 -22.37
N ARG A 27 17.36 20.96 -22.56
CA ARG A 27 16.23 20.33 -23.26
C ARG A 27 15.39 19.43 -22.35
N GLY A 28 15.53 19.60 -21.03
CA GLY A 28 14.78 18.90 -19.99
C GLY A 28 15.34 17.51 -19.66
N VAL A 29 14.61 16.77 -18.83
CA VAL A 29 15.03 15.42 -18.38
C VAL A 29 14.85 14.40 -19.50
N ARG A 30 15.85 13.52 -19.67
CA ARG A 30 15.85 12.40 -20.63
C ARG A 30 16.38 11.11 -20.00
N PRO A 31 15.92 9.93 -20.47
CA PRO A 31 16.49 8.65 -20.06
C PRO A 31 17.70 8.28 -20.93
N PHE A 32 18.73 7.75 -20.28
CA PHE A 32 19.95 7.25 -20.90
C PHE A 32 20.19 5.80 -20.48
N LEU A 33 20.51 4.93 -21.43
CA LEU A 33 20.94 3.56 -21.14
C LEU A 33 22.42 3.56 -20.78
N VAL A 34 22.74 3.19 -19.54
CA VAL A 34 24.10 3.28 -18.99
C VAL A 34 24.55 1.92 -18.46
N PRO A 35 25.63 1.33 -19.00
CA PRO A 35 26.32 0.22 -18.34
C PRO A 35 26.89 0.69 -16.99
N ILE A 36 26.51 0.01 -15.91
CA ILE A 36 26.86 0.40 -14.53
C ILE A 36 28.08 -0.39 -14.03
N GLY A 37 28.10 -1.69 -14.29
CA GLY A 37 29.18 -2.58 -13.86
C GLY A 37 29.05 -3.97 -14.51
N ASP A 38 30.12 -4.74 -14.46
CA ASP A 38 30.21 -6.08 -15.06
C ASP A 38 29.83 -7.22 -14.09
N GLY A 39 29.35 -6.86 -12.90
CA GLY A 39 29.03 -7.78 -11.80
C GLY A 39 30.20 -8.06 -10.86
N ARG A 40 31.39 -7.54 -11.15
CA ARG A 40 32.57 -7.62 -10.27
C ARG A 40 33.04 -6.23 -9.87
N GLU A 41 33.08 -5.30 -10.83
CA GLU A 41 33.48 -3.92 -10.63
C GLU A 41 32.54 -2.94 -11.36
N MET A 42 32.66 -1.66 -10.98
CA MET A 42 31.93 -0.57 -11.61
C MET A 42 32.59 -0.16 -12.93
N CYS A 43 31.81 0.27 -13.92
CA CYS A 43 32.37 0.85 -15.14
C CYS A 43 33.12 2.16 -14.83
N LYS A 44 34.11 2.50 -15.68
CA LYS A 44 34.97 3.69 -15.51
C LYS A 44 34.13 4.96 -15.34
N GLY A 45 34.45 5.73 -14.28
CA GLY A 45 33.76 6.98 -13.96
C GLY A 45 32.45 6.80 -13.19
N ILE A 46 32.03 5.58 -12.87
CA ILE A 46 30.84 5.30 -12.05
C ILE A 46 31.26 4.83 -10.66
N ILE A 47 30.61 5.40 -9.63
CA ILE A 47 30.83 5.03 -8.23
C ILE A 47 29.48 4.67 -7.61
N ALA A 48 29.35 3.48 -7.04
CA ALA A 48 28.20 3.11 -6.21
C ALA A 48 28.59 3.10 -4.73
N LYS A 49 27.81 3.79 -3.91
CA LYS A 49 27.93 3.78 -2.44
C LYS A 49 26.69 3.10 -1.85
N ALA A 50 26.86 1.87 -1.37
CA ALA A 50 25.78 1.12 -0.74
C ALA A 50 25.21 1.88 0.46
N LEU A 51 23.88 1.94 0.54
CA LEU A 51 23.18 2.44 1.72
C LEU A 51 23.11 1.34 2.79
N PRO A 52 23.00 1.73 4.08
CA PRO A 52 22.69 0.79 5.14
C PRO A 52 21.38 0.03 4.88
N PRO A 53 21.24 -1.20 5.41
CA PRO A 53 20.00 -1.94 5.32
C PRO A 53 18.87 -1.16 6.03
N ARG A 54 17.65 -1.27 5.49
CA ARG A 54 16.46 -0.70 6.13
C ARG A 54 16.02 -1.62 7.26
N THR A 55 15.63 -1.03 8.39
CA THR A 55 15.20 -1.74 9.59
C THR A 55 14.07 -2.73 9.30
N GLY A 56 14.28 -4.00 9.67
CA GLY A 56 13.24 -5.03 9.64
C GLY A 56 12.70 -5.38 8.25
N THR A 57 13.40 -5.02 7.16
CA THR A 57 13.02 -5.38 5.79
C THR A 57 14.05 -6.28 5.15
N HIS A 58 13.65 -7.10 4.18
CA HIS A 58 14.60 -7.87 3.38
C HIS A 58 15.64 -6.94 2.72
N PRO A 59 16.93 -7.33 2.78
CA PRO A 59 18.01 -6.48 2.30
C PRO A 59 17.92 -6.34 0.78
N ILE A 60 17.71 -5.10 0.32
CA ILE A 60 17.95 -4.71 -1.06
C ILE A 60 19.15 -3.78 -1.03
N ASP A 61 20.06 -4.01 -1.97
CA ASP A 61 21.33 -3.29 -2.06
C ASP A 61 21.18 -1.89 -2.68
N HIS A 62 20.31 -1.08 -2.09
CA HIS A 62 20.13 0.31 -2.51
C HIS A 62 21.45 1.07 -2.39
N ALA A 63 21.75 1.90 -3.40
CA ALA A 63 23.00 2.64 -3.43
C ALA A 63 22.82 4.05 -4.00
N LEU A 64 23.68 4.97 -3.56
CA LEU A 64 23.93 6.23 -4.27
C LEU A 64 24.85 5.93 -5.45
N THR A 65 24.46 6.33 -6.65
CA THR A 65 25.27 6.13 -7.86
C THR A 65 25.72 7.48 -8.40
N LEU A 66 27.03 7.68 -8.51
CA LEU A 66 27.66 8.90 -9.00
C LEU A 66 28.30 8.65 -10.36
N PHE A 67 28.23 9.65 -11.24
CA PHE A 67 28.78 9.61 -12.58
C PHE A 67 29.78 10.76 -12.75
N ASN A 68 31.01 10.45 -13.13
CA ASN A 68 32.08 11.40 -13.39
C ASN A 68 32.52 11.30 -14.85
N HIS A 69 32.06 12.24 -15.68
CA HIS A 69 32.37 12.33 -17.11
C HIS A 69 32.27 10.98 -17.86
N VAL A 70 31.20 10.23 -17.61
CA VAL A 70 30.94 8.93 -18.27
C VAL A 70 30.55 9.17 -19.73
N ALA A 71 31.40 8.70 -20.64
CA ALA A 71 31.15 8.79 -22.08
C ALA A 71 30.19 7.68 -22.53
N LEU A 72 29.15 8.06 -23.26
CA LEU A 72 28.15 7.15 -23.82
C LEU A 72 28.03 7.38 -25.33
N PRO A 73 27.72 6.33 -26.13
CA PRO A 73 27.38 6.54 -27.53
C PRO A 73 26.08 7.33 -27.66
N ALA A 74 25.87 8.00 -28.80
CA ALA A 74 24.63 8.74 -29.05
C ALA A 74 23.37 7.85 -28.95
N SER A 75 23.49 6.56 -29.27
CA SER A 75 22.43 5.55 -29.13
C SER A 75 22.02 5.24 -27.69
N ALA A 76 22.77 5.72 -26.69
CA ALA A 76 22.38 5.59 -25.28
C ALA A 76 21.19 6.48 -24.92
N LEU A 77 20.95 7.58 -25.65
CA LEU A 77 19.78 8.43 -25.44
C LEU A 77 18.50 7.71 -25.90
N LEU A 78 17.55 7.55 -24.99
CA LEU A 78 16.24 6.98 -25.30
C LEU A 78 15.26 8.11 -25.64
N GLY A 79 15.25 8.55 -26.91
CA GLY A 79 14.35 9.59 -27.42
C GLY A 79 15.03 10.56 -28.38
N SER A 80 14.38 11.70 -28.63
CA SER A 80 14.89 12.76 -29.51
C SER A 80 15.87 13.69 -28.79
N LEU A 81 16.85 14.22 -29.54
CA LEU A 81 17.73 15.32 -29.12
C LEU A 81 17.01 16.67 -29.12
N GLU A 82 15.87 16.78 -29.79
CA GLU A 82 15.14 18.04 -29.97
C GLU A 82 14.57 18.56 -28.65
N LYS A 83 14.46 19.88 -28.58
CA LYS A 83 13.78 20.54 -27.47
C LYS A 83 12.27 20.33 -27.61
N PRO A 84 11.58 19.87 -26.55
CA PRO A 84 10.14 19.65 -26.62
C PRO A 84 9.43 21.00 -26.62
N GLN A 85 8.32 21.11 -27.36
CA GLN A 85 7.47 22.31 -27.33
C GLN A 85 6.85 22.54 -25.94
N ASN A 86 6.53 21.45 -25.23
CA ASN A 86 5.99 21.46 -23.88
C ASN A 86 6.80 20.50 -22.99
N GLU A 87 7.68 21.06 -22.16
CA GLU A 87 8.56 20.28 -21.28
C GLU A 87 7.78 19.39 -20.30
N ARG A 88 6.63 19.86 -19.82
CA ARG A 88 5.82 19.13 -18.84
C ARG A 88 5.19 17.89 -19.45
N GLU A 89 4.59 18.02 -20.63
CA GLU A 89 3.98 16.90 -21.34
C GLU A 89 5.05 15.89 -21.77
N HIS A 90 6.20 16.38 -22.27
CA HIS A 90 7.33 15.52 -22.60
C HIS A 90 7.85 14.76 -21.38
N PHE A 91 7.98 15.41 -20.23
CA PHE A 91 8.39 14.70 -19.01
C PHE A 91 7.43 13.56 -18.67
N PHE A 92 6.11 13.81 -18.71
CA PHE A 92 5.11 12.77 -18.44
C PHE A 92 5.11 11.63 -19.46
N SER A 93 5.34 11.92 -20.75
CA SER A 93 5.50 10.88 -21.75
C SER A 93 6.78 10.05 -21.51
N THR A 94 7.85 10.69 -21.06
CA THR A 94 9.10 10.02 -20.70
C THR A 94 8.90 9.05 -19.52
N ILE A 95 8.12 9.45 -18.51
CA ILE A 95 7.83 8.63 -17.32
C ILE A 95 6.51 7.84 -17.44
N HIS A 96 5.99 7.59 -18.66
CA HIS A 96 4.68 6.97 -18.87
C HIS A 96 4.51 5.57 -18.24
N ARG A 97 5.60 4.89 -17.86
CA ARG A 97 5.55 3.61 -17.14
C ARG A 97 5.32 3.75 -15.64
N VAL A 98 5.57 4.93 -15.05
CA VAL A 98 5.37 5.18 -13.62
C VAL A 98 3.94 4.86 -13.18
N PRO A 99 2.86 5.31 -13.86
CA PRO A 99 1.50 4.91 -13.50
C PRO A 99 1.26 3.41 -13.43
N ALA A 100 1.86 2.63 -14.33
CA ALA A 100 1.77 1.17 -14.28
C ALA A 100 2.55 0.63 -13.08
N GLY A 101 3.74 1.15 -12.80
CA GLY A 101 4.51 0.86 -11.60
C GLY A 101 3.73 1.16 -10.32
N THR A 102 3.08 2.32 -10.23
CA THR A 102 2.21 2.73 -9.13
C THR A 102 1.10 1.70 -8.88
N LEU A 103 0.45 1.22 -9.94
CA LEU A 103 -0.60 0.20 -9.86
C LEU A 103 -0.05 -1.14 -9.36
N PHE A 104 0.98 -1.68 -10.01
CA PHE A 104 1.51 -3.02 -9.71
C PHE A 104 2.22 -3.09 -8.36
N LEU A 105 3.00 -2.07 -7.99
CA LEU A 105 3.68 -2.04 -6.70
C LEU A 105 2.68 -1.99 -5.56
N SER A 106 1.62 -1.18 -5.69
CA SER A 106 0.53 -1.14 -4.70
C SER A 106 -0.24 -2.46 -4.69
N GLY A 107 -0.38 -3.13 -5.84
CA GLY A 107 -1.03 -4.44 -5.94
C GLY A 107 -0.39 -5.54 -5.10
N ALA A 108 0.90 -5.43 -4.78
CA ALA A 108 1.59 -6.35 -3.89
C ALA A 108 1.02 -6.37 -2.45
N ALA A 109 0.18 -5.41 -2.07
CA ALA A 109 -0.55 -5.42 -0.80
C ALA A 109 -1.49 -6.63 -0.69
N ILE A 110 -2.07 -7.07 -1.80
CA ILE A 110 -3.08 -8.14 -1.84
C ILE A 110 -2.46 -9.47 -1.35
N PRO A 111 -1.40 -10.02 -1.97
CA PRO A 111 -0.77 -11.22 -1.47
C PRO A 111 -0.18 -11.04 -0.06
N ALA A 112 0.35 -9.87 0.27
CA ALA A 112 0.86 -9.55 1.60
C ALA A 112 -0.23 -9.65 2.69
N LEU A 113 -1.41 -9.06 2.45
CA LEU A 113 -2.57 -9.18 3.33
C LEU A 113 -3.02 -10.62 3.49
N LYS A 114 -3.05 -11.40 2.40
CA LYS A 114 -3.45 -12.81 2.44
C LYS A 114 -2.56 -13.63 3.37
N VAL A 115 -1.24 -13.42 3.36
CA VAL A 115 -0.30 -14.06 4.29
C VAL A 115 -0.51 -13.58 5.73
N ALA A 116 -0.65 -12.26 5.94
CA ALA A 116 -0.91 -11.71 7.27
C ALA A 116 -2.23 -12.23 7.90
N ILE A 117 -3.30 -12.30 7.09
CA ILE A 117 -4.61 -12.85 7.47
C ILE A 117 -4.45 -14.30 7.91
N TYR A 118 -3.78 -15.12 7.10
CA TYR A 118 -3.56 -16.53 7.41
C TYR A 118 -2.78 -16.69 8.72
N ASN A 119 -1.64 -15.99 8.86
CA ASN A 119 -0.80 -16.08 10.05
C ASN A 119 -1.56 -15.66 11.32
N ALA A 120 -2.29 -14.53 11.26
CA ALA A 120 -3.05 -14.01 12.39
C ALA A 120 -4.25 -14.91 12.75
N ALA A 121 -4.97 -15.44 11.77
CA ALA A 121 -6.08 -16.36 11.99
C ALA A 121 -5.61 -17.67 12.64
N GLN A 122 -4.55 -18.27 12.10
CA GLN A 122 -3.97 -19.50 12.63
C GLN A 122 -3.48 -19.31 14.08
N PHE A 123 -2.76 -18.21 14.35
CA PHE A 123 -2.38 -17.86 15.72
C PHE A 123 -3.62 -17.75 16.63
N SER A 124 -4.65 -17.04 16.18
CA SER A 124 -5.85 -16.75 16.98
C SER A 124 -6.69 -17.99 17.30
N MET A 125 -6.73 -18.97 16.39
CA MET A 125 -7.41 -20.26 16.62
C MET A 125 -6.65 -21.13 17.62
N ARG A 126 -5.31 -20.98 17.68
CA ARG A 126 -4.43 -21.79 18.54
C ARG A 126 -4.24 -21.18 19.93
N ARG A 127 -4.10 -19.86 20.00
CA ARG A 127 -3.85 -19.14 21.24
C ARG A 127 -5.05 -19.23 22.16
N LYS A 128 -4.85 -19.80 23.34
CA LYS A 128 -5.90 -19.97 24.35
C LYS A 128 -5.75 -18.98 25.50
N VAL A 129 -6.88 -18.58 26.05
CA VAL A 129 -7.02 -17.88 27.34
C VAL A 129 -8.01 -18.64 28.22
N THR A 130 -8.12 -18.28 29.50
CA THR A 130 -9.11 -18.86 30.42
C THR A 130 -10.45 -18.17 30.22
N GLY A 131 -11.50 -18.96 29.94
CA GLY A 131 -12.87 -18.48 29.81
C GLY A 131 -13.54 -18.20 31.16
N HIS A 132 -14.75 -17.62 31.11
CA HIS A 132 -15.56 -17.34 32.31
C HIS A 132 -15.95 -18.60 33.08
N ASP A 133 -15.92 -19.76 32.42
CA ASP A 133 -16.18 -21.09 32.99
C ASP A 133 -14.90 -21.80 33.47
N GLY A 134 -13.76 -21.10 33.46
CA GLY A 134 -12.45 -21.64 33.82
C GLY A 134 -11.81 -22.54 32.75
N LYS A 135 -12.47 -22.77 31.60
CA LYS A 135 -11.95 -23.65 30.54
C LYS A 135 -11.11 -22.87 29.54
N ALA A 136 -10.18 -23.57 28.89
CA ALA A 136 -9.36 -22.98 27.85
C ALA A 136 -10.20 -22.64 26.61
N MET A 137 -10.11 -21.38 26.16
CA MET A 137 -10.88 -20.82 25.04
C MET A 137 -9.94 -20.18 24.02
N ALA A 138 -10.10 -20.49 22.74
CA ALA A 138 -9.34 -19.84 21.67
C ALA A 138 -9.71 -18.34 21.57
N VAL A 139 -8.70 -17.47 21.40
CA VAL A 139 -8.91 -16.01 21.35
C VAL A 139 -9.72 -15.58 20.13
N ILE A 140 -9.73 -16.37 19.04
CA ILE A 140 -10.54 -16.09 17.85
C ILE A 140 -12.06 -15.97 18.16
N LYS A 141 -12.53 -16.54 19.28
CA LYS A 141 -13.92 -16.42 19.71
C LYS A 141 -14.33 -15.00 20.12
N PHE A 142 -13.37 -14.12 20.43
CA PHE A 142 -13.67 -12.73 20.74
C PHE A 142 -13.88 -11.92 19.47
N ARG A 143 -14.93 -11.09 19.46
CA ARG A 143 -15.23 -10.18 18.34
C ARG A 143 -14.08 -9.26 17.99
N THR A 144 -13.40 -8.73 19.01
CA THR A 144 -12.21 -7.90 18.85
C THR A 144 -11.05 -8.61 18.17
N GLN A 145 -11.03 -9.95 18.18
CA GLN A 145 -9.99 -10.75 17.54
C GLN A 145 -10.35 -11.10 16.08
N HIS A 146 -11.58 -11.54 15.80
CA HIS A 146 -11.95 -11.97 14.45
C HIS A 146 -12.41 -10.82 13.54
N LEU A 147 -12.92 -9.71 14.07
CA LEU A 147 -13.42 -8.60 13.26
C LEU A 147 -12.33 -7.97 12.37
N PRO A 148 -11.10 -7.70 12.86
CA PRO A 148 -10.00 -7.24 11.99
C PRO A 148 -9.64 -8.24 10.87
N ILE A 149 -9.72 -9.56 11.16
CA ILE A 149 -9.46 -10.61 10.18
C ILE A 149 -10.53 -10.59 9.08
N LEU A 150 -11.81 -10.50 9.44
CA LEU A 150 -12.91 -10.43 8.47
C LEU A 150 -12.83 -9.17 7.59
N HIS A 151 -12.50 -8.01 8.18
CA HIS A 151 -12.29 -6.78 7.42
C HIS A 151 -11.14 -6.91 6.42
N ALA A 152 -10.01 -7.47 6.84
CA ALA A 152 -8.87 -7.70 5.95
C ALA A 152 -9.22 -8.66 4.81
N ILE A 153 -10.05 -9.69 5.08
CA ILE A 153 -10.58 -10.60 4.05
C ILE A 153 -11.44 -9.84 3.03
N ALA A 154 -12.40 -9.05 3.49
CA ALA A 154 -13.24 -8.24 2.62
C ALA A 154 -12.42 -7.27 1.75
N GLN A 155 -11.44 -6.60 2.36
CA GLN A 155 -10.54 -5.67 1.66
C GLN A 155 -9.75 -6.32 0.54
N TYR A 156 -9.06 -7.45 0.77
CA TYR A 156 -8.23 -8.01 -0.30
C TYR A 156 -9.09 -8.51 -1.47
N HIS A 157 -10.31 -9.00 -1.24
CA HIS A 157 -11.24 -9.37 -2.29
C HIS A 157 -11.67 -8.17 -3.15
N VAL A 158 -12.03 -7.06 -2.50
CA VAL A 158 -12.42 -5.82 -3.20
C VAL A 158 -11.24 -5.21 -3.94
N LEU A 159 -10.06 -5.15 -3.33
CA LEU A 159 -8.83 -4.67 -3.99
C LEU A 159 -8.42 -5.57 -5.16
N GLN A 160 -8.63 -6.88 -5.07
CA GLN A 160 -8.37 -7.82 -6.17
C GLN A 160 -9.32 -7.59 -7.36
N ALA A 161 -10.59 -7.28 -7.12
CA ALA A 161 -11.49 -6.86 -8.18
C ALA A 161 -11.04 -5.52 -8.78
N PHE A 162 -10.67 -4.55 -7.94
CA PHE A 162 -10.26 -3.23 -8.40
C PHE A 162 -8.98 -3.25 -9.24
N ILE A 163 -7.95 -4.03 -8.88
CA ILE A 163 -6.73 -4.12 -9.69
C ILE A 163 -6.99 -4.76 -11.07
N VAL A 164 -7.92 -5.72 -11.15
CA VAL A 164 -8.32 -6.33 -12.43
C VAL A 164 -9.04 -5.29 -13.29
N HIS A 165 -9.99 -4.55 -12.72
CA HIS A 165 -10.69 -3.46 -13.42
C HIS A 165 -9.70 -2.35 -13.87
N ALA A 166 -8.77 -1.93 -13.00
CA ALA A 166 -7.71 -1.00 -13.40
C ALA A 166 -6.86 -1.58 -14.55
N GLY A 167 -6.57 -2.88 -14.53
CA GLY A 167 -5.86 -3.57 -15.60
C GLY A 167 -6.57 -3.50 -16.96
N THR A 168 -7.91 -3.55 -17.01
CA THR A 168 -8.67 -3.41 -18.27
C THR A 168 -8.55 -1.98 -18.82
N ILE A 169 -8.63 -0.97 -17.95
CA ILE A 169 -8.41 0.45 -18.30
C ILE A 169 -7.00 0.67 -18.86
N PHE A 170 -5.98 0.08 -18.24
CA PHE A 170 -4.60 0.19 -18.70
C PHE A 170 -4.37 -0.45 -20.08
N ARG A 171 -5.04 -1.58 -20.34
CA ARG A 171 -4.97 -2.32 -21.62
C ARG A 171 -5.67 -1.60 -22.76
N ASN A 172 -6.69 -0.78 -22.48
CA ASN A 172 -7.36 0.02 -23.51
C ASN A 172 -6.43 1.14 -24.01
N ARG A 173 -6.08 1.10 -25.30
CA ARG A 173 -5.17 2.08 -25.93
C ARG A 173 -5.81 3.46 -26.09
N GLU A 174 -7.14 3.52 -26.19
CA GLU A 174 -7.90 4.76 -26.38
C GLU A 174 -8.09 5.54 -25.08
N THR A 175 -7.84 4.92 -23.93
CA THR A 175 -7.96 5.61 -22.64
C THR A 175 -6.85 6.65 -22.50
N ASP A 176 -7.26 7.87 -22.18
CA ASP A 176 -6.36 8.98 -21.85
C ASP A 176 -5.32 8.56 -20.79
N PRO A 177 -4.01 8.73 -21.05
CA PRO A 177 -2.95 8.43 -20.10
C PRO A 177 -3.12 9.11 -18.72
N ARG A 178 -3.76 10.28 -18.67
CA ARG A 178 -4.09 11.00 -17.43
C ARG A 178 -5.11 10.22 -16.60
N VAL A 179 -6.12 9.65 -17.24
CA VAL A 179 -7.12 8.78 -16.59
C VAL A 179 -6.46 7.50 -16.07
N LYS A 180 -5.55 6.88 -16.83
CA LYS A 180 -4.78 5.71 -16.34
C LYS A 180 -4.00 6.04 -15.07
N HIS A 181 -3.35 7.20 -15.03
CA HIS A 181 -2.64 7.67 -13.83
C HIS A 181 -3.60 7.96 -12.67
N ALA A 182 -4.76 8.56 -12.95
CA ALA A 182 -5.77 8.81 -11.94
C ALA A 182 -6.26 7.51 -11.28
N VAL A 183 -6.57 6.49 -12.08
CA VAL A 183 -7.00 5.17 -11.58
C VAL A 183 -5.91 4.49 -10.76
N ALA A 184 -4.65 4.51 -11.24
CA ALA A 184 -3.53 3.95 -10.47
C ALA A 184 -3.31 4.68 -9.13
N THR A 185 -3.51 6.00 -9.11
CA THR A 185 -3.39 6.82 -7.91
C THR A 185 -4.53 6.53 -6.92
N ALA A 186 -5.78 6.43 -7.41
CA ALA A 186 -6.94 6.07 -6.60
C ALA A 186 -6.79 4.65 -6.03
N PHE A 187 -6.36 3.69 -6.84
CA PHE A 187 -6.04 2.33 -6.40
C PHE A 187 -4.97 2.32 -5.31
N LYS A 188 -3.86 3.05 -5.51
CA LYS A 188 -2.80 3.16 -4.52
C LYS A 188 -3.31 3.78 -3.22
N ALA A 189 -4.10 4.86 -3.29
CA ALA A 189 -4.61 5.57 -2.11
C ALA A 189 -5.38 4.63 -1.18
N VAL A 190 -6.35 3.90 -1.73
CA VAL A 190 -7.16 2.97 -0.93
C VAL A 190 -6.37 1.74 -0.51
N THR A 191 -5.48 1.24 -1.37
CA THR A 191 -4.67 0.07 -1.04
C THR A 191 -3.73 0.35 0.14
N ILE A 192 -3.05 1.51 0.14
CA ILE A 192 -2.17 1.90 1.26
C ILE A 192 -2.97 2.10 2.55
N GLN A 193 -4.12 2.77 2.47
CA GLN A 193 -5.00 2.98 3.63
C GLN A 193 -5.50 1.66 4.23
N SER A 194 -6.10 0.80 3.40
CA SER A 194 -6.60 -0.52 3.81
C SER A 194 -5.48 -1.39 4.36
N PHE A 195 -4.32 -1.45 3.69
CA PHE A 195 -3.18 -2.23 4.15
C PHE A 195 -2.69 -1.78 5.52
N GLN A 196 -2.43 -0.49 5.72
CA GLN A 196 -1.90 0.05 6.97
C GLN A 196 -2.83 -0.19 8.16
N LYS A 197 -4.15 -0.02 7.96
CA LYS A 197 -5.17 -0.29 8.99
C LYS A 197 -5.21 -1.78 9.35
N SER A 198 -5.23 -2.65 8.34
CA SER A 198 -5.38 -4.09 8.54
C SER A 198 -4.13 -4.73 9.10
N ILE A 199 -2.94 -4.47 8.51
CA ILE A 199 -1.69 -5.12 8.95
C ILE A 199 -1.40 -4.85 10.42
N LYS A 200 -1.61 -3.60 10.87
CA LYS A 200 -1.42 -3.20 12.26
C LYS A 200 -2.36 -3.99 13.18
N SER A 201 -3.65 -4.00 12.87
CA SER A 201 -4.67 -4.67 13.71
C SER A 201 -4.46 -6.19 13.77
N LEU A 202 -4.08 -6.80 12.64
CA LEU A 202 -3.71 -8.22 12.57
C LEU A 202 -2.47 -8.52 13.41
N ASN A 203 -1.45 -7.66 13.35
CA ASN A 203 -0.21 -7.81 14.11
C ASN A 203 -0.44 -7.68 15.63
N GLU A 204 -1.17 -6.65 16.05
CA GLU A 204 -1.51 -6.43 17.47
C GLU A 204 -2.35 -7.58 18.02
N GLY A 205 -3.25 -8.16 17.21
CA GLY A 205 -4.00 -9.37 17.56
C GLY A 205 -3.10 -10.60 17.80
N CYS A 206 -1.87 -10.63 17.29
CA CYS A 206 -0.91 -11.69 17.53
C CYS A 206 -0.12 -11.53 18.84
N GLY A 207 -0.32 -10.42 19.57
CA GLY A 207 0.46 -10.08 20.76
C GLY A 207 1.96 -10.03 20.46
N TRP A 208 2.78 -10.47 21.42
CA TRP A 208 4.25 -10.42 21.27
C TRP A 208 4.78 -11.27 20.12
N HIS A 209 4.04 -12.30 19.66
CA HIS A 209 4.47 -13.12 18.52
C HIS A 209 4.58 -12.29 17.23
N GLY A 210 3.72 -11.28 17.04
CA GLY A 210 3.73 -10.42 15.86
C GLY A 210 5.02 -9.59 15.69
N TYR A 211 5.78 -9.40 16.78
CA TYR A 211 7.00 -8.58 16.77
C TYR A 211 8.27 -9.36 16.42
N TYR A 212 8.18 -10.69 16.26
CA TYR A 212 9.29 -11.49 15.77
C TYR A 212 9.25 -11.59 14.25
N GLU A 213 10.38 -11.26 13.60
CA GLU A 213 10.50 -11.24 12.13
C GLU A 213 10.10 -12.57 11.46
N HIS A 214 10.36 -13.70 12.12
CA HIS A 214 10.02 -15.04 11.65
C HIS A 214 8.52 -15.22 11.37
N ASN A 215 7.66 -14.43 12.01
CA ASN A 215 6.21 -14.47 11.79
C ASN A 215 5.71 -13.62 10.61
N GLN A 216 6.62 -12.99 9.85
CA GLN A 216 6.42 -12.24 8.60
C GLN A 216 5.58 -10.96 8.70
N THR A 217 4.70 -10.80 9.69
CA THR A 217 3.73 -9.69 9.75
C THR A 217 4.39 -8.32 9.88
N LEU A 218 5.22 -8.10 10.92
CA LEU A 218 5.88 -6.80 11.13
C LEU A 218 6.87 -6.44 10.00
N GLN A 219 7.61 -7.43 9.49
CA GLN A 219 8.51 -7.23 8.35
C GLN A 219 7.72 -6.77 7.10
N THR A 220 6.61 -7.44 6.80
CA THR A 220 5.72 -7.07 5.69
C THR A 220 5.18 -5.65 5.87
N GLU A 221 4.80 -5.25 7.08
CA GLU A 221 4.38 -3.89 7.38
C GLU A 221 5.46 -2.85 7.02
N LEU A 222 6.69 -3.08 7.50
CA LEU A 222 7.81 -2.17 7.29
C LEU A 222 8.21 -2.06 5.82
N GLU A 223 8.15 -3.17 5.08
CA GLU A 223 8.38 -3.20 3.64
C GLU A 223 7.34 -2.38 2.89
N PHE A 224 6.06 -2.62 3.19
CA PHE A 224 4.97 -2.03 2.43
C PHE A 224 4.76 -0.54 2.74
N ARG A 225 5.22 -0.04 3.90
CA ARG A 225 5.29 1.41 4.16
C ARG A 225 6.08 2.15 3.08
N ALA A 226 7.14 1.55 2.55
CA ALA A 226 7.91 2.15 1.46
C ALA A 226 7.15 2.19 0.11
N ALA A 227 6.19 1.28 -0.11
CA ALA A 227 5.33 1.31 -1.29
C ALA A 227 4.44 2.58 -1.33
N GLY A 228 4.08 3.12 -0.16
CA GLY A 228 3.38 4.41 -0.06
C GLY A 228 4.16 5.58 -0.66
N THR A 229 5.50 5.51 -0.66
CA THR A 229 6.40 6.55 -1.18
C THR A 229 6.96 6.24 -2.57
N ALA A 230 7.28 4.97 -2.86
CA ALA A 230 7.83 4.55 -4.14
C ALA A 230 6.81 4.68 -5.28
N GLU A 231 7.28 4.91 -6.51
CA GLU A 231 6.41 5.19 -7.68
C GLU A 231 5.46 6.40 -7.45
N GLY A 232 5.94 7.38 -6.67
CA GLY A 232 5.24 8.61 -6.31
C GLY A 232 4.67 8.56 -4.90
N ASP A 233 5.05 9.53 -4.07
CA ASP A 233 4.48 9.66 -2.73
C ASP A 233 2.97 9.86 -2.80
N ILE A 234 2.21 9.11 -2.00
CA ILE A 234 0.75 9.10 -2.11
C ILE A 234 0.12 10.47 -1.84
N ARG A 235 0.70 11.30 -0.97
CA ARG A 235 0.19 12.67 -0.73
C ARG A 235 0.46 13.56 -1.93
N VAL A 236 1.66 13.47 -2.51
CA VAL A 236 2.03 14.24 -3.71
C VAL A 236 1.18 13.83 -4.92
N LEU A 237 0.96 12.53 -5.11
CA LEU A 237 0.08 12.01 -6.16
C LEU A 237 -1.36 12.50 -5.96
N ALA A 238 -1.87 12.44 -4.73
CA ALA A 238 -3.21 12.91 -4.40
C ALA A 238 -3.37 14.42 -4.63
N ILE A 239 -2.41 15.24 -4.19
CA ILE A 239 -2.39 16.70 -4.43
C ILE A 239 -2.50 16.99 -5.92
N ARG A 240 -1.66 16.33 -6.73
CA ARG A 240 -1.68 16.53 -8.18
C ARG A 240 -3.04 16.12 -8.75
N LEU A 241 -3.50 14.90 -8.47
CA LEU A 241 -4.73 14.38 -9.05
C LEU A 241 -5.92 15.25 -8.66
N ALA A 242 -6.12 15.51 -7.36
CA ALA A 242 -7.20 16.34 -6.87
C ALA A 242 -7.16 17.74 -7.52
N SER A 243 -6.00 18.39 -7.55
CA SER A 243 -5.87 19.71 -8.17
C SER A 243 -6.28 19.71 -9.64
N GLU A 244 -5.89 18.69 -10.41
CA GLU A 244 -6.24 18.60 -11.84
C GLU A 244 -7.73 18.30 -12.07
N LEU A 245 -8.37 17.53 -11.19
CA LEU A 245 -9.81 17.26 -11.23
C LEU A 245 -10.64 18.50 -10.83
N ILE A 246 -10.25 19.18 -9.75
CA ILE A 246 -10.99 20.33 -9.21
C ILE A 246 -11.01 21.49 -10.22
N ILE A 247 -9.89 21.75 -10.90
CA ILE A 247 -9.79 22.79 -11.94
C ILE A 247 -10.30 22.34 -13.32
N GLY A 248 -10.80 21.10 -13.45
CA GLY A 248 -11.46 20.62 -14.67
C GLY A 248 -10.54 20.30 -15.84
N ARG A 249 -9.32 19.80 -15.60
CA ARG A 249 -8.41 19.39 -16.70
C ARG A 249 -8.83 18.09 -17.39
N TYR A 250 -9.44 17.20 -16.63
CA TYR A 250 -10.01 15.92 -17.04
C TYR A 250 -10.87 15.38 -15.90
N GLU A 251 -11.57 14.28 -16.15
CA GLU A 251 -12.45 13.63 -15.19
C GLU A 251 -12.05 12.16 -15.01
N VAL A 252 -12.33 11.62 -13.83
CA VAL A 252 -12.31 10.17 -13.60
C VAL A 252 -13.63 9.55 -14.04
N PRO A 253 -13.71 8.22 -14.27
CA PRO A 253 -14.99 7.58 -14.55
C PRO A 253 -16.04 7.95 -13.48
N PRO A 254 -17.24 8.42 -13.89
CA PRO A 254 -18.26 8.85 -12.94
C PRO A 254 -18.82 7.66 -12.14
N PRO A 255 -19.51 7.91 -11.00
CA PRO A 255 -20.20 6.88 -10.26
C PRO A 255 -21.26 6.15 -11.11
N ASN A 256 -21.31 4.82 -10.98
CA ASN A 256 -22.36 3.99 -11.58
C ASN A 256 -23.69 4.07 -10.82
N ASP A 257 -23.62 4.36 -9.51
CA ASP A 257 -24.76 4.46 -8.61
C ASP A 257 -24.61 5.71 -7.72
N LEU A 258 -25.38 6.75 -8.03
CA LEU A 258 -25.39 8.02 -7.28
C LEU A 258 -26.09 7.91 -5.92
N SER A 259 -26.83 6.83 -5.66
CA SER A 259 -27.49 6.58 -4.38
C SER A 259 -26.58 5.93 -3.34
N SER A 260 -25.42 5.41 -3.77
CA SER A 260 -24.41 4.84 -2.89
C SER A 260 -23.89 5.88 -1.88
N PRO A 261 -23.88 5.58 -0.56
CA PRO A 261 -23.31 6.47 0.44
C PRO A 261 -21.86 6.86 0.15
N ILE A 262 -21.08 5.92 -0.40
CA ILE A 262 -19.67 6.16 -0.76
C ILE A 262 -19.55 7.12 -1.96
N ALA A 263 -20.45 7.02 -2.94
CA ALA A 263 -20.48 7.95 -4.07
C ALA A 263 -20.93 9.35 -3.63
N GLN A 264 -21.88 9.44 -2.70
CA GLN A 264 -22.31 10.70 -2.10
C GLN A 264 -21.17 11.37 -1.33
N HIS A 265 -20.36 10.59 -0.60
CA HIS A 265 -19.17 11.09 0.09
C HIS A 265 -18.13 11.67 -0.87
N GLU A 266 -17.81 10.95 -1.96
CA GLU A 266 -16.94 11.47 -3.03
C GLU A 266 -17.48 12.78 -3.60
N ALA A 267 -18.77 12.83 -3.94
CA ALA A 267 -19.40 14.01 -4.51
C ALA A 267 -19.36 15.21 -3.54
N ALA A 268 -19.56 14.97 -2.24
CA ALA A 268 -19.51 16.01 -1.21
C ALA A 268 -18.11 16.59 -1.06
N LEU A 269 -17.07 15.77 -0.95
CA LEU A 269 -15.68 16.23 -0.88
C LEU A 269 -15.27 16.99 -2.14
N MET A 270 -15.68 16.52 -3.33
CA MET A 270 -15.43 17.23 -4.58
C MET A 270 -16.15 18.59 -4.61
N THR A 271 -17.38 18.65 -4.11
CA THR A 271 -18.18 19.88 -4.04
C THR A 271 -17.56 20.88 -3.07
N GLU A 272 -17.16 20.44 -1.88
CA GLU A 272 -16.45 21.26 -0.89
C GLU A 272 -15.17 21.87 -1.47
N ALA A 273 -14.34 21.05 -2.11
CA ALA A 273 -13.09 21.50 -2.72
C ALA A 273 -13.34 22.52 -3.85
N LYS A 274 -14.36 22.29 -4.69
CA LYS A 274 -14.75 23.24 -5.76
C LYS A 274 -15.34 24.54 -5.19
N GLN A 275 -16.11 24.48 -4.10
CA GLN A 275 -16.62 25.68 -3.41
C GLN A 275 -15.47 26.51 -2.86
N HIS A 276 -14.49 25.89 -2.19
CA HIS A 276 -13.29 26.59 -1.76
C HIS A 276 -12.54 27.23 -2.94
N LEU A 277 -12.41 26.53 -4.07
CA LEU A 277 -11.75 27.09 -5.26
C LEU A 277 -12.49 28.31 -5.81
N MET A 278 -13.83 28.27 -5.81
CA MET A 278 -14.66 29.40 -6.23
C MET A 278 -14.48 30.61 -5.30
N LEU A 279 -14.44 30.38 -3.98
CA LEU A 279 -14.25 31.45 -2.98
C LEU A 279 -12.91 32.19 -3.13
N ILE A 280 -11.89 31.53 -3.67
CA ILE A 280 -10.56 32.11 -3.92
C ILE A 280 -10.38 32.57 -5.38
N GLY A 281 -11.47 32.70 -6.14
CA GLY A 281 -11.44 33.20 -7.51
C GLY A 281 -10.76 32.29 -8.54
N GLY A 282 -10.73 30.97 -8.30
CA GLY A 282 -10.10 30.00 -9.22
C GLY A 282 -8.57 29.94 -9.13
N MET A 283 -7.95 30.62 -8.15
CA MET A 283 -6.51 30.67 -7.98
C MET A 283 -5.93 29.38 -7.37
N HIS A 284 -5.66 28.38 -8.20
CA HIS A 284 -5.11 27.08 -7.79
C HIS A 284 -3.63 27.07 -7.37
N ARG A 285 -3.01 28.25 -7.22
CA ARG A 285 -1.61 28.44 -6.80
C ARG A 285 -1.47 29.52 -5.72
N SER A 286 -2.51 29.68 -4.89
CA SER A 286 -2.50 30.64 -3.77
C SER A 286 -2.26 29.94 -2.43
N GLU A 287 -1.92 30.71 -1.40
CA GLU A 287 -1.80 30.20 -0.02
C GLU A 287 -3.14 29.70 0.51
N GLU A 288 -4.27 30.27 0.08
CA GLU A 288 -5.60 29.78 0.44
C GLU A 288 -5.90 28.43 -0.18
N PHE A 289 -5.44 28.16 -1.41
CA PHE A 289 -5.53 26.82 -2.01
C PHE A 289 -4.70 25.81 -1.22
N ASN A 290 -3.47 26.20 -0.87
CA ASN A 290 -2.58 25.41 -0.02
C ASN A 290 -3.20 25.08 1.34
N ARG A 291 -3.86 26.06 1.97
CA ARG A 291 -4.46 25.92 3.30
C ARG A 291 -5.76 25.10 3.30
N ASN A 292 -6.65 25.34 2.34
CA ASN A 292 -8.03 24.86 2.41
C ASN A 292 -8.34 23.70 1.45
N ILE A 293 -7.58 23.51 0.37
CA ILE A 293 -7.88 22.50 -0.65
C ILE A 293 -6.86 21.36 -0.66
N LEU A 294 -5.56 21.66 -0.50
CA LEU A 294 -4.55 20.60 -0.49
C LEU A 294 -4.74 19.55 0.63
N PRO A 295 -5.16 19.91 1.86
CA PRO A 295 -5.45 18.91 2.90
C PRO A 295 -6.58 17.94 2.53
N LEU A 296 -7.55 18.38 1.71
CA LEU A 296 -8.66 17.56 1.21
C LEU A 296 -8.24 16.59 0.10
N SER A 297 -7.04 16.76 -0.46
CA SER A 297 -6.62 16.01 -1.66
C SER A 297 -6.57 14.50 -1.41
N LEU A 298 -5.90 14.05 -0.34
CA LEU A 298 -5.81 12.61 -0.05
C LEU A 298 -7.18 12.00 0.32
N PRO A 299 -7.98 12.60 1.23
CA PRO A 299 -9.35 12.14 1.51
C PRO A 299 -10.22 12.04 0.25
N LEU A 300 -10.18 13.05 -0.64
CA LEU A 300 -10.92 13.03 -1.89
C LEU A 300 -10.51 11.87 -2.80
N ILE A 301 -9.20 11.64 -2.97
CA ILE A 301 -8.71 10.54 -3.80
C ILE A 301 -9.03 9.17 -3.17
N GLN A 302 -9.02 9.07 -1.84
CA GLN A 302 -9.47 7.86 -1.14
C GLN A 302 -10.96 7.60 -1.35
N ALA A 303 -11.81 8.64 -1.28
CA ALA A 303 -13.25 8.50 -1.55
C ALA A 303 -13.51 8.03 -2.99
N ILE A 304 -12.84 8.65 -3.99
CA ILE A 304 -12.88 8.21 -5.39
C ILE A 304 -12.45 6.74 -5.50
N GLY A 305 -11.32 6.39 -4.90
CA GLY A 305 -10.81 5.02 -4.95
C GLY A 305 -11.74 4.00 -4.29
N HIS A 306 -12.37 4.33 -3.17
CA HIS A 306 -13.26 3.40 -2.45
C HIS A 306 -14.54 3.16 -3.24
N ARG A 307 -15.11 4.20 -3.86
CA ARG A 307 -16.24 4.04 -4.78
C ARG A 307 -15.85 3.13 -5.96
N MET A 308 -14.76 3.44 -6.65
CA MET A 308 -14.30 2.65 -7.81
C MET A 308 -14.02 1.19 -7.42
N ALA A 309 -13.47 0.95 -6.23
CA ALA A 309 -13.21 -0.39 -5.74
C ALA A 309 -14.52 -1.17 -5.48
N LEU A 310 -15.53 -0.53 -4.88
CA LEU A 310 -16.85 -1.13 -4.66
C LEU A 310 -17.55 -1.46 -5.97
N GLU A 311 -17.53 -0.56 -6.94
CA GLU A 311 -18.11 -0.78 -8.26
C GLU A 311 -17.41 -1.94 -8.98
N ALA A 312 -16.07 -1.99 -8.95
CA ALA A 312 -15.32 -3.10 -9.51
C ALA A 312 -15.65 -4.43 -8.81
N ALA A 313 -15.84 -4.43 -7.50
CA ALA A 313 -16.24 -5.63 -6.75
C ALA A 313 -17.64 -6.11 -7.11
N LYS A 314 -18.60 -5.18 -7.29
CA LYS A 314 -19.96 -5.49 -7.77
C LYS A 314 -19.92 -6.04 -9.21
N GLU A 315 -19.17 -5.41 -10.11
CA GLU A 315 -18.99 -5.86 -11.49
C GLU A 315 -18.35 -7.26 -11.56
N ALA A 316 -17.38 -7.54 -10.70
CA ALA A 316 -16.71 -8.83 -10.61
C ALA A 316 -17.54 -9.91 -9.87
N ASN A 317 -18.76 -9.61 -9.43
CA ASN A 317 -19.63 -10.50 -8.65
C ASN A 317 -18.95 -11.06 -7.39
N ILE A 318 -18.19 -10.23 -6.67
CA ILE A 318 -17.69 -10.58 -5.34
C ILE A 318 -18.89 -10.81 -4.41
N ASP A 319 -18.80 -11.79 -3.50
CA ASP A 319 -19.87 -12.12 -2.55
C ASP A 319 -20.35 -10.85 -1.82
N THR A 320 -21.66 -10.59 -1.88
CA THR A 320 -22.30 -9.42 -1.26
C THR A 320 -21.99 -9.29 0.22
N LYS A 321 -21.78 -10.40 0.95
CA LYS A 321 -21.38 -10.35 2.37
C LYS A 321 -20.02 -9.68 2.56
N LEU A 322 -19.05 -9.94 1.68
CA LEU A 322 -17.74 -9.29 1.67
C LEU A 322 -17.85 -7.81 1.28
N ILE A 323 -18.68 -7.51 0.27
CA ILE A 323 -18.93 -6.12 -0.16
C ILE A 323 -19.53 -5.31 0.98
N ASN A 324 -20.54 -5.85 1.68
CA ASN A 324 -21.20 -5.18 2.80
C ASN A 324 -20.23 -4.90 3.95
N LEU A 325 -19.36 -5.87 4.29
CA LEU A 325 -18.36 -5.66 5.34
C LEU A 325 -17.33 -4.61 4.93
N TYR A 326 -16.84 -4.65 3.68
CA TYR A 326 -15.95 -3.61 3.16
C TYR A 326 -16.58 -2.22 3.20
N GLU A 327 -17.82 -2.08 2.70
CA GLU A 327 -18.55 -0.81 2.69
C GLU A 327 -18.75 -0.26 4.11
N SER A 328 -19.14 -1.12 5.06
CA SER A 328 -19.25 -0.71 6.47
C SER A 328 -17.91 -0.23 7.05
N GLY A 329 -16.81 -0.86 6.65
CA GLY A 329 -15.46 -0.44 7.04
C GLY A 329 -15.07 0.93 6.50
N VAL A 330 -15.44 1.24 5.25
CA VAL A 330 -15.22 2.56 4.63
C VAL A 330 -16.06 3.63 5.32
N ILE A 331 -17.32 3.32 5.66
CA ILE A 331 -18.19 4.25 6.39
C ILE A 331 -17.62 4.59 7.77
N ILE A 332 -17.10 3.58 8.48
CA ILE A 332 -16.49 3.77 9.80
C ILE A 332 -15.20 4.60 9.72
N ASP A 333 -14.44 4.50 8.62
CA ASP A 333 -13.20 5.28 8.44
C ASP A 333 -13.44 6.80 8.41
N ASP A 334 -14.64 7.24 8.00
CA ASP A 334 -15.07 8.64 8.10
C ASP A 334 -16.41 8.77 8.85
N SER A 335 -16.51 8.11 10.00
CA SER A 335 -17.74 8.03 10.80
C SER A 335 -18.35 9.40 11.11
N ALA A 336 -17.52 10.44 11.25
CA ALA A 336 -17.96 11.81 11.52
C ALA A 336 -18.75 12.37 10.32
N TRP A 337 -18.18 12.31 9.11
CA TRP A 337 -18.86 12.79 7.91
C TRP A 337 -20.18 12.06 7.67
N TYR A 338 -20.20 10.72 7.78
CA TYR A 338 -21.43 9.94 7.58
C TYR A 338 -22.50 10.21 8.64
N THR A 339 -22.10 10.61 9.86
CA THR A 339 -23.03 11.01 10.91
C THR A 339 -23.64 12.39 10.62
N GLU A 340 -22.81 13.37 10.25
CA GLU A 340 -23.25 14.75 10.08
C GLU A 340 -23.95 15.01 8.75
N GLN A 341 -23.41 14.45 7.66
CA GLN A 341 -23.85 14.72 6.28
C GLN A 341 -24.52 13.50 5.64
N GLY A 342 -24.07 12.28 5.98
CA GLY A 342 -24.60 11.04 5.41
C GLY A 342 -25.91 10.55 6.05
N GLY A 343 -26.33 11.12 7.19
CA GLY A 343 -27.55 10.70 7.90
C GLY A 343 -27.46 9.31 8.55
N ILE A 344 -26.27 8.72 8.63
CA ILE A 344 -26.04 7.39 9.21
C ILE A 344 -25.48 7.56 10.62
N SER A 345 -26.33 7.41 11.64
CA SER A 345 -25.90 7.51 13.04
C SER A 345 -24.79 6.51 13.37
N ARG A 346 -23.90 6.85 14.32
CA ARG A 346 -22.86 5.93 14.81
C ARG A 346 -23.39 4.57 15.28
N LEU A 347 -24.59 4.55 15.88
CA LEU A 347 -25.24 3.30 16.29
C LEU A 347 -25.62 2.45 15.07
N ALA A 348 -26.20 3.06 14.03
CA ALA A 348 -26.53 2.38 12.79
C ALA A 348 -25.27 1.86 12.07
N GLN A 349 -24.19 2.65 12.03
CA GLN A 349 -22.91 2.22 11.45
C GLN A 349 -22.39 0.95 12.15
N LYS A 350 -22.38 0.95 13.49
CA LYS A 350 -21.94 -0.20 14.28
C LYS A 350 -22.82 -1.44 14.06
N GLU A 351 -24.14 -1.25 13.95
CA GLU A 351 -25.08 -2.35 13.74
C GLU A 351 -24.94 -2.97 12.34
N VAL A 352 -24.74 -2.16 11.30
CA VAL A 352 -24.49 -2.64 9.93
C VAL A 352 -23.18 -3.41 9.85
N GLU A 353 -22.09 -2.90 10.45
CA GLU A 353 -20.83 -3.65 10.57
C GLU A 353 -21.03 -4.95 11.35
N ALA A 354 -21.84 -4.91 12.42
CA ALA A 354 -22.14 -6.07 13.24
C ALA A 354 -22.74 -7.21 12.40
N GLN A 355 -23.84 -6.90 11.71
CA GLN A 355 -24.57 -7.82 10.86
C GLN A 355 -23.71 -8.34 9.69
N ALA A 356 -22.93 -7.46 9.05
CA ALA A 356 -22.06 -7.86 7.94
C ALA A 356 -20.96 -8.84 8.38
N ALA A 357 -20.34 -8.61 9.54
CA ALA A 357 -19.34 -9.51 10.10
C ALA A 357 -19.98 -10.83 10.56
N ASP A 358 -21.14 -10.79 11.20
CA ASP A 358 -21.84 -11.99 11.69
C ASP A 358 -22.27 -12.89 10.53
N ALA A 359 -22.63 -12.32 9.37
CA ALA A 359 -22.93 -13.08 8.15
C ALA A 359 -21.70 -13.81 7.57
N LEU A 360 -20.49 -13.31 7.81
CA LEU A 360 -19.24 -13.91 7.32
C LEU A 360 -18.58 -14.85 8.33
N LEU A 361 -18.84 -14.67 9.62
CA LEU A 361 -18.17 -15.40 10.70
C LEU A 361 -18.25 -16.93 10.55
N PRO A 362 -19.41 -17.55 10.17
CA PRO A 362 -19.49 -18.99 9.95
C PRO A 362 -18.58 -19.51 8.82
N GLU A 363 -18.21 -18.65 7.88
CA GLU A 363 -17.37 -18.99 6.73
C GLU A 363 -15.91 -18.59 6.90
N MET A 364 -15.55 -17.96 8.03
CA MET A 364 -14.23 -17.38 8.24
C MET A 364 -13.08 -18.38 8.03
N GLU A 365 -13.18 -19.60 8.57
CA GLU A 365 -12.13 -20.62 8.39
C GLU A 365 -11.94 -20.98 6.91
N LYS A 366 -13.04 -21.13 6.17
CA LYS A 366 -13.02 -21.38 4.73
C LYS A 366 -12.43 -20.20 3.96
N LEU A 367 -12.78 -18.97 4.34
CA LEU A 367 -12.26 -17.75 3.73
C LEU A 367 -10.75 -17.59 3.98
N VAL A 368 -10.28 -17.90 5.19
CA VAL A 368 -8.86 -17.93 5.55
C VAL A 368 -8.13 -18.99 4.73
N PHE A 369 -8.69 -20.20 4.60
CA PHE A 369 -8.12 -21.26 3.76
C PHE A 369 -8.05 -20.84 2.28
N ASN A 370 -9.11 -20.22 1.76
CA ASN A 370 -9.22 -19.75 0.37
C ASN A 370 -8.27 -18.60 0.03
N THR A 371 -7.61 -17.99 1.02
CA THR A 371 -6.47 -17.12 0.73
C THR A 371 -5.39 -17.86 -0.06
N GLY A 372 -5.24 -19.19 0.13
CA GLY A 372 -4.15 -19.95 -0.45
C GLY A 372 -2.77 -19.56 0.09
N ALA A 373 -2.73 -18.78 1.18
CA ALA A 373 -1.50 -18.26 1.75
C ALA A 373 -0.71 -19.28 2.59
N ALA A 374 -1.31 -20.44 2.90
CA ALA A 374 -0.68 -21.50 3.68
C ALA A 374 0.67 -21.95 3.11
N LEU A 375 0.81 -21.99 1.79
CA LEU A 375 2.06 -22.39 1.09
C LEU A 375 3.17 -21.34 1.18
N TYR A 376 2.84 -20.11 1.55
CA TYR A 376 3.76 -18.97 1.61
C TYR A 376 3.98 -18.48 3.06
N SER A 377 3.30 -19.11 4.02
CA SER A 377 3.49 -18.86 5.44
C SER A 377 4.70 -19.62 5.96
N ASN A 378 5.68 -18.87 6.44
CA ASN A 378 6.82 -19.39 7.17
C ASN A 378 6.71 -19.11 8.67
N ALA A 379 5.57 -18.58 9.13
CA ALA A 379 5.39 -18.10 10.48
C ALA A 379 5.32 -19.26 11.49
N PRO A 380 6.26 -19.36 12.45
CA PRO A 380 6.20 -20.38 13.50
C PRO A 380 4.89 -20.38 14.27
N MET A 381 4.26 -19.21 14.43
CA MET A 381 2.98 -19.10 15.14
C MET A 381 1.79 -19.74 14.43
N ALA A 382 1.90 -20.04 13.13
CA ALA A 382 0.78 -20.55 12.32
C ALA A 382 0.47 -22.04 12.54
N SER A 383 1.40 -22.83 13.10
CA SER A 383 1.14 -24.25 13.41
C SER A 383 2.05 -24.80 14.51
N GLU A 384 1.63 -25.90 15.14
CA GLU A 384 2.38 -26.51 16.25
C GLU A 384 3.63 -27.19 15.76
N LYS A 385 3.53 -27.84 14.59
CA LYS A 385 4.65 -28.47 13.94
C LYS A 385 5.75 -27.44 13.65
N VAL A 386 5.41 -26.31 13.02
CA VAL A 386 6.40 -25.27 12.67
C VAL A 386 6.92 -24.60 13.93
N TRP A 387 6.07 -24.34 14.94
CA TRP A 387 6.51 -23.83 16.24
C TRP A 387 7.54 -24.74 16.91
N ASN A 388 7.30 -26.05 16.97
CA ASN A 388 8.21 -26.99 17.62
C ASN A 388 9.54 -27.10 16.88
N VAL A 389 9.53 -27.08 15.55
CA VAL A 389 10.77 -27.02 14.75
C VAL A 389 11.53 -25.74 15.06
N PHE A 390 10.88 -24.58 15.00
CA PHE A 390 11.49 -23.29 15.32
C PHE A 390 12.11 -23.29 16.72
N VAL A 391 11.39 -23.77 17.74
CA VAL A 391 11.90 -23.85 19.12
C VAL A 391 13.12 -24.77 19.22
N SER A 392 13.14 -25.88 18.49
CA SER A 392 14.28 -26.82 18.50
C SER A 392 15.56 -26.27 17.87
N GLU A 393 15.44 -25.23 17.04
CA GLU A 393 16.54 -24.54 16.39
C GLU A 393 17.06 -23.33 17.18
N LEU A 394 16.36 -22.95 18.27
CA LEU A 394 16.79 -21.83 19.11
C LEU A 394 18.04 -22.18 19.90
N GLU A 395 18.92 -21.18 20.05
CA GLU A 395 20.06 -21.28 20.95
C GLU A 395 19.55 -21.53 22.38
N THR A 396 19.99 -22.66 22.94
CA THR A 396 19.56 -23.11 24.25
C THR A 396 20.68 -22.88 25.26
N PHE A 397 20.40 -22.05 26.25
CA PHE A 397 21.28 -21.83 27.41
C PHE A 397 20.75 -22.64 28.60
N SER A 398 21.52 -23.60 29.07
CA SER A 398 21.21 -24.44 30.24
C SER A 398 22.37 -24.48 31.22
N GLY A 399 22.11 -24.63 32.51
CA GLY A 399 23.15 -24.78 33.53
C GLY A 399 22.59 -25.02 34.93
N GLU A 400 23.48 -25.33 35.87
CA GLU A 400 23.16 -25.64 37.28
C GLU A 400 23.48 -24.45 38.21
N ALA A 401 23.44 -23.22 37.69
CA ALA A 401 23.82 -22.04 38.46
C ALA A 401 22.80 -21.77 39.58
N SER A 402 23.29 -21.56 40.80
CA SER A 402 22.52 -21.05 41.93
C SER A 402 22.98 -19.62 42.26
N PHE A 403 22.04 -18.74 42.60
CA PHE A 403 22.31 -17.38 43.04
C PHE A 403 21.71 -17.20 44.44
N ASP A 404 22.56 -16.99 45.43
CA ASP A 404 22.12 -16.72 46.79
C ASP A 404 21.51 -15.32 46.86
N THR A 405 20.20 -15.25 47.07
CA THR A 405 19.46 -13.99 47.19
C THR A 405 19.48 -13.42 48.60
N ASP A 406 20.19 -14.05 49.54
CA ASP A 406 20.20 -13.61 50.93
C ASP A 406 21.12 -12.37 51.11
N VAL A 407 20.55 -11.19 50.91
CA VAL A 407 21.21 -9.89 51.14
C VAL A 407 21.38 -9.58 52.64
N SER A 408 20.94 -10.46 53.55
CA SER A 408 21.01 -10.25 54.99
C SER A 408 22.43 -10.38 55.59
N ALA A 409 23.42 -10.83 54.83
CA ALA A 409 24.81 -10.98 55.29
C ALA A 409 25.75 -9.80 54.93
N ARG A 410 25.24 -8.68 54.44
CA ARG A 410 26.02 -7.45 54.17
C ARG A 410 25.48 -6.23 54.92
N ILE A 411 25.56 -6.24 56.25
CA ILE A 411 25.67 -5.04 57.09
C ILE A 411 26.74 -5.29 58.15
#